data_AF-A0A2S4UMX8-F1
#
_entry.id   AF-A0A2S4UMX8-F1
#
_cell.length_a   1.000
_cell.length_b   1.000
_cell.length_c   1.000
_cell.angle_alpha   90.00
_cell.angle_beta   90.00
_cell.angle_gamma   90.00
#
_symmetry.space_group_name_H-M   'P 1'
#
loop_
_entity.id
_entity.type
_entity.pdbx_description
1 polymer ?
#
loop_
_entity_poly.entity_id
_entity_poly.type
_entity_poly.pdbx_seq_one_letter_code
_entity_poly.pdbx_strand_id
1 'polypeptide(L)'
;MREAFEKGQINPAQDPSPALVNQTHYDTITEDLIQKTESLTEPHLSQNLVDLIESVPAAVAFLLEPNANLDKKACTKDLILKAIKHFIPSYKPPVRQPKKGLLVRAFQLQILPLIAPYVEWRILQKEQDDDKAACEMQADPDPIDLSGINPNNSSITVDMILTIIAARRPNVKLPETMNKPAAISFFYQYVSPRPLHGHPPPFTTWPKAVPKPYHRYLTRDELRFVIQCHVPVLFIPSAITKECILAIYEQFVLDDISEEEIFEGLHFFVRQEPERSP
;
A
#
# COMPACT_ATOMS: atom_id res chain seq x y z
N MET A 1 -35.12 25.85 -66.89
CA MET A 1 -35.48 26.25 -65.51
C MET A 1 -35.08 25.07 -64.61
N ARG A 2 -33.82 24.82 -64.22
CA ARG A 2 -32.76 25.66 -63.63
C ARG A 2 -33.27 26.57 -62.51
N GLU A 3 -33.00 26.14 -61.28
CA GLU A 3 -32.54 26.88 -60.08
C GLU A 3 -32.84 26.00 -58.85
N ALA A 4 -32.06 25.91 -57.78
CA ALA A 4 -30.66 26.20 -57.48
C ALA A 4 -30.48 25.68 -56.04
N PHE A 5 -29.57 24.74 -55.79
CA PHE A 5 -28.92 24.64 -54.47
C PHE A 5 -27.49 24.16 -54.71
N GLU A 6 -26.60 25.11 -54.51
CA GLU A 6 -25.17 25.05 -54.75
C GLU A 6 -24.47 25.07 -53.38
N LYS A 7 -23.28 24.46 -53.36
CA LYS A 7 -22.23 24.45 -52.31
C LYS A 7 -22.35 23.32 -51.27
N GLY A 8 -21.39 22.40 -51.14
CA GLY A 8 -20.07 22.31 -51.77
C GLY A 8 -19.44 20.92 -51.53
N GLN A 9 -18.61 20.51 -52.48
CA GLN A 9 -17.75 19.32 -52.45
C GLN A 9 -16.67 19.43 -51.37
N ILE A 10 -16.34 18.32 -50.69
CA ILE A 10 -14.94 17.91 -50.41
C ILE A 10 -14.88 16.36 -50.31
N ASN A 11 -13.86 15.78 -50.95
CA ASN A 11 -13.50 14.36 -51.01
C ASN A 11 -12.72 13.91 -49.73
N PRO A 12 -12.41 12.60 -49.57
CA PRO A 12 -12.15 11.97 -48.27
C PRO A 12 -10.72 12.19 -47.76
N ALA A 13 -10.58 12.48 -46.48
CA ALA A 13 -9.31 12.46 -45.78
C ALA A 13 -9.45 11.60 -44.51
N GLN A 14 -8.51 10.68 -44.34
CA GLN A 14 -8.29 9.89 -43.15
C GLN A 14 -8.11 10.80 -41.94
N ASP A 15 -8.93 10.61 -40.89
CA ASP A 15 -8.62 11.14 -39.56
C ASP A 15 -7.93 10.06 -38.72
N PRO A 16 -6.75 10.35 -38.13
CA PRO A 16 -6.01 9.40 -37.32
C PRO A 16 -6.63 9.23 -35.92
N SER A 17 -6.51 8.00 -35.43
CA SER A 17 -6.94 7.51 -34.12
C SER A 17 -6.40 8.36 -32.95
N PRO A 18 -7.18 8.59 -31.87
CA PRO A 18 -6.78 9.41 -30.71
C PRO A 18 -5.77 8.72 -29.77
N ALA A 19 -5.11 7.65 -30.21
CA ALA A 19 -4.25 6.81 -29.37
C ALA A 19 -2.79 7.29 -29.25
N LEU A 20 -2.36 8.34 -29.97
CA LEU A 20 -0.94 8.73 -30.05
C LEU A 20 -0.56 10.03 -29.32
N VAL A 21 -1.51 10.74 -28.71
CA VAL A 21 -1.22 12.01 -28.00
C VAL A 21 -0.95 11.79 -26.50
N ASN A 22 -1.36 10.65 -25.95
CA ASN A 22 -1.19 10.35 -24.52
C ASN A 22 0.02 9.46 -24.21
N GLN A 23 0.85 9.06 -25.18
CA GLN A 23 2.08 8.31 -24.87
C GLN A 23 3.28 9.25 -24.67
N THR A 24 3.38 10.32 -25.45
CA THR A 24 4.49 11.30 -25.33
C THR A 24 4.48 12.07 -24.01
N HIS A 25 3.32 12.26 -23.38
CA HIS A 25 3.24 12.93 -22.08
C HIS A 25 3.67 12.01 -20.92
N TYR A 26 3.43 10.71 -21.02
CA TYR A 26 3.85 9.75 -19.98
C TYR A 26 5.33 9.38 -20.10
N ASP A 27 5.88 9.37 -21.31
CA ASP A 27 7.33 9.15 -21.54
C ASP A 27 8.17 10.34 -21.04
N THR A 28 7.67 11.58 -21.19
CA THR A 28 8.36 12.78 -20.68
C THR A 28 8.33 12.84 -19.14
N ILE A 29 7.22 12.41 -18.51
CA ILE A 29 7.10 12.39 -17.04
C ILE A 29 7.94 11.26 -16.43
N THR A 30 8.11 10.14 -17.13
CA THR A 30 8.97 9.03 -16.66
C THR A 30 10.45 9.33 -16.85
N GLU A 31 10.87 10.00 -17.92
CA GLU A 31 12.28 10.42 -18.06
C GLU A 31 12.68 11.49 -17.02
N ASP A 32 11.80 12.44 -16.67
CA ASP A 32 12.06 13.43 -15.61
C ASP A 32 12.09 12.79 -14.20
N LEU A 33 11.29 11.73 -13.95
CA LEU A 33 11.32 10.98 -12.69
C LEU A 33 12.52 10.03 -12.59
N ILE A 34 12.97 9.47 -13.71
CA ILE A 34 14.17 8.61 -13.79
C ILE A 34 15.44 9.46 -13.72
N GLN A 35 15.47 10.66 -14.29
CA GLN A 35 16.61 11.59 -14.10
C GLN A 35 16.69 12.16 -12.69
N LYS A 36 15.57 12.27 -11.97
CA LYS A 36 15.56 12.72 -10.57
C LYS A 36 15.95 11.63 -9.57
N THR A 37 15.95 10.36 -9.98
CA THR A 37 16.41 9.23 -9.17
C THR A 37 17.90 8.90 -9.35
N GLU A 38 18.58 9.50 -10.35
CA GLU A 38 20.00 9.24 -10.64
C GLU A 38 21.00 10.34 -10.23
N SER A 39 20.63 11.28 -9.36
CA SER A 39 21.64 12.23 -8.81
C SER A 39 21.41 12.69 -7.38
N LEU A 40 21.32 11.75 -6.45
CA LEU A 40 21.84 11.98 -5.10
C LEU A 40 23.01 11.04 -4.90
N THR A 41 24.11 11.40 -5.57
CA THR A 41 25.46 10.99 -5.18
C THR A 41 25.51 11.04 -3.65
N GLU A 42 25.97 9.96 -3.01
CA GLU A 42 26.43 10.03 -1.63
C GLU A 42 27.14 11.38 -1.46
N PRO A 43 26.85 12.16 -0.40
CA PRO A 43 27.59 13.39 -0.18
C PRO A 43 29.05 13.02 -0.36
N HIS A 44 29.80 13.80 -1.16
CA HIS A 44 31.19 13.51 -1.51
C HIS A 44 32.08 13.71 -0.27
N LEU A 45 31.76 12.97 0.79
CA LEU A 45 32.45 12.79 2.03
C LEU A 45 33.72 12.05 1.63
N SER A 46 34.87 12.59 2.04
CA SER A 46 36.10 11.82 1.92
C SER A 46 35.90 10.45 2.59
N GLN A 47 36.34 9.36 1.96
CA GLN A 47 36.25 8.01 2.53
C GLN A 47 36.69 7.95 4.00
N ASN A 48 37.77 8.66 4.33
CA ASN A 48 38.29 8.78 5.71
C ASN A 48 37.27 9.30 6.73
N LEU A 49 36.35 10.18 6.32
CA LEU A 49 35.30 10.73 7.18
C LEU A 49 34.16 9.74 7.34
N VAL A 50 33.82 8.99 6.29
CA VAL A 50 32.84 7.90 6.35
C VAL A 50 33.30 6.82 7.32
N ASP A 51 34.55 6.36 7.18
CA ASP A 51 35.17 5.39 8.09
C ASP A 51 35.21 5.91 9.54
N LEU A 52 35.42 7.22 9.72
CA LEU A 52 35.37 7.85 11.03
C LEU A 52 33.96 7.87 11.62
N ILE A 53 32.94 8.14 10.79
CA ILE A 53 31.52 8.16 11.20
C ILE A 53 31.06 6.75 11.58
N GLU A 54 31.42 5.73 10.79
CA GLU A 54 31.09 4.32 11.08
C GLU A 54 31.78 3.79 12.34
N SER A 55 33.00 4.25 12.61
CA SER A 55 33.75 3.86 13.81
C SER A 55 33.40 4.66 15.07
N VAL A 56 32.39 5.54 15.02
CA VAL A 56 31.97 6.32 16.19
C VAL A 56 31.46 5.40 17.29
N PRO A 57 31.99 5.53 18.53
CA PRO A 57 31.51 4.72 19.64
C PRO A 57 30.02 4.93 19.91
N ALA A 58 29.27 3.85 20.13
CA ALA A 58 27.82 3.89 20.39
C ALA A 58 27.42 4.90 21.49
N ALA A 59 28.29 5.08 22.49
CA ALA A 59 28.09 6.04 23.59
C ALA A 59 28.01 7.52 23.16
N VAL A 60 28.53 7.86 21.97
CA VAL A 60 28.54 9.24 21.42
C VAL A 60 27.88 9.35 20.05
N ALA A 61 27.38 8.24 19.48
CA ALA A 61 26.71 8.21 18.19
C ALA A 61 25.49 9.15 18.12
N PHE A 62 24.76 9.32 19.23
CA PHE A 62 23.63 10.24 19.32
C PHE A 62 23.98 11.72 19.06
N LEU A 63 25.27 12.09 19.12
CA LEU A 63 25.74 13.45 18.82
C LEU A 63 25.81 13.73 17.31
N LEU A 64 25.72 12.68 16.48
CA LEU A 64 25.67 12.77 15.03
C LEU A 64 24.24 12.80 14.48
N GLU A 65 23.23 12.63 15.34
CA GLU A 65 21.84 12.69 14.90
C GLU A 65 21.42 14.14 14.55
N PRO A 66 20.52 14.31 13.57
CA PRO A 66 19.92 15.60 13.29
C PRO A 66 19.32 16.22 14.56
N ASN A 67 19.62 17.50 14.78
CA ASN A 67 19.13 18.27 15.94
C ASN A 67 19.62 17.75 17.32
N ALA A 68 20.77 17.09 17.39
CA ALA A 68 21.37 16.67 18.66
C ALA A 68 21.53 17.87 19.63
N ASN A 69 20.80 17.82 20.75
CA ASN A 69 20.85 18.89 21.76
C ASN A 69 22.01 18.68 22.73
N LEU A 70 23.10 19.41 22.50
CA LEU A 70 24.34 19.37 23.27
C LEU A 70 24.19 19.94 24.70
N ASP A 71 23.16 20.75 24.95
CA ASP A 71 22.93 21.39 26.25
C ASP A 71 22.17 20.51 27.24
N LYS A 72 21.52 19.43 26.78
CA LYS A 72 20.81 18.46 27.64
C LYS A 72 21.71 17.93 28.76
N LYS A 73 21.13 17.72 29.96
CA LYS A 73 21.83 17.19 31.14
C LYS A 73 22.46 15.81 30.90
N ALA A 74 21.85 14.99 30.04
CA ALA A 74 22.36 13.68 29.65
C ALA A 74 23.67 13.75 28.82
N CYS A 75 23.90 14.87 28.12
CA CYS A 75 25.14 15.09 27.39
C CYS A 75 26.22 15.62 28.35
N THR A 76 27.07 14.72 28.83
CA THR A 76 28.14 15.06 29.77
C THR A 76 29.35 15.65 29.06
N LYS A 77 30.15 16.45 29.79
CA LYS A 77 31.40 17.05 29.27
C LYS A 77 32.36 15.99 28.70
N ASP A 78 32.39 14.80 29.30
CA ASP A 78 33.31 13.73 28.93
C ASP A 78 32.88 13.06 27.63
N LEU A 79 31.57 12.95 27.38
CA LEU A 79 31.03 12.45 26.10
C LEU A 79 31.34 13.41 24.95
N ILE A 80 31.15 14.72 25.16
CA ILE A 80 31.49 15.73 24.15
C ILE A 80 32.99 15.72 23.87
N LEU A 81 33.83 15.63 24.90
CA LEU A 81 35.28 15.56 24.72
C LEU A 81 35.72 14.29 23.97
N LYS A 82 35.10 13.14 24.26
CA LYS A 82 35.33 11.88 23.54
C LYS A 82 34.97 12.02 22.06
N ALA A 83 33.82 12.62 21.75
CA ALA A 83 33.42 12.86 20.37
C ALA A 83 34.41 13.79 19.64
N ILE A 84 34.81 14.91 20.24
CA ILE A 84 35.78 15.82 19.61
C ILE A 84 37.12 15.09 19.34
N LYS A 85 37.60 14.29 20.30
CA LYS A 85 38.85 13.54 20.13
C LYS A 85 38.77 12.41 19.13
N HIS A 86 37.58 11.87 18.87
CA HIS A 86 37.36 10.88 17.83
C HIS A 86 37.63 11.47 16.45
N PHE A 87 37.06 12.64 16.18
CA PHE A 87 37.24 13.35 14.91
C PHE A 87 38.56 14.11 14.80
N ILE A 88 39.08 14.61 15.92
CA ILE A 88 40.33 15.38 15.99
C ILE A 88 41.19 14.81 17.13
N PRO A 89 41.97 13.73 16.89
CA PRO A 89 42.81 13.11 17.92
C PRO A 89 43.83 14.06 18.56
N SER A 90 44.25 15.09 17.82
CA SER A 90 45.20 16.12 18.29
C SER A 90 44.56 17.20 19.19
N TYR A 91 43.24 17.18 19.37
CA TYR A 91 42.53 18.21 20.13
C TYR A 91 42.95 18.25 21.61
N LYS A 92 43.41 19.43 22.04
CA LYS A 92 43.72 19.73 23.44
C LYS A 92 42.84 20.89 23.91
N PRO A 93 42.06 20.73 24.99
CA PRO A 93 41.26 21.82 25.52
C PRO A 93 42.18 22.97 25.99
N PRO A 94 41.78 24.24 25.82
CA PRO A 94 42.58 25.41 26.21
C PRO A 94 42.93 25.48 27.69
N VAL A 95 42.17 24.77 28.53
CA VAL A 95 42.31 24.74 29.98
C VAL A 95 42.31 23.29 30.46
N ARG A 96 43.00 23.02 31.57
CA ARG A 96 43.14 21.67 32.17
C ARG A 96 41.79 21.05 32.55
N GLN A 97 40.80 21.87 32.90
CA GLN A 97 39.43 21.43 33.22
C GLN A 97 38.41 22.30 32.46
N PRO A 98 38.08 21.94 31.20
CA PRO A 98 37.16 22.71 30.40
C PRO A 98 35.73 22.62 30.93
N LYS A 99 35.02 23.75 30.95
CA LYS A 99 33.57 23.79 31.21
C LYS A 99 32.83 23.20 30.02
N LYS A 100 31.67 22.58 30.27
CA LYS A 100 30.82 21.96 29.23
C LYS A 100 30.57 22.89 28.04
N GLY A 101 30.18 24.15 28.30
CA GLY A 101 29.92 25.13 27.23
C GLY A 101 31.11 25.41 26.31
N LEU A 102 32.36 25.29 26.81
CA LEU A 102 33.55 25.45 25.98
C LEU A 102 33.69 24.28 24.99
N LEU A 103 33.35 23.06 25.43
CA LEU A 103 33.39 21.86 24.61
C LEU A 103 32.23 21.84 23.62
N VAL A 104 31.04 22.28 24.02
CA VAL A 104 29.90 22.48 23.11
C VAL A 104 30.28 23.44 21.98
N ARG A 105 30.89 24.58 22.33
CA ARG A 105 31.36 25.55 21.33
C ARG A 105 32.43 24.96 20.41
N ALA A 106 33.38 24.20 20.95
CA ALA A 106 34.41 23.54 20.14
C ALA A 106 33.81 22.50 19.20
N PHE A 107 32.83 21.71 19.67
CA PHE A 107 32.10 20.76 18.85
C PHE A 107 31.34 21.45 17.71
N GLN A 108 30.60 22.53 18.01
CA GLN A 108 29.86 23.30 17.01
C GLN A 108 30.76 23.98 15.98
N LEU A 109 31.95 24.42 16.36
CA LEU A 109 32.87 25.13 15.44
C LEU A 109 33.76 24.21 14.63
N GLN A 110 34.14 23.05 15.18
CA GLN A 110 35.16 22.19 14.57
C GLN A 110 34.60 20.87 14.05
N ILE A 111 33.60 20.29 14.73
CA ILE A 111 33.06 18.97 14.37
C ILE A 111 31.81 19.12 13.50
N LEU A 112 30.87 19.99 13.90
CA LEU A 112 29.60 20.15 13.20
C LEU A 112 29.77 20.51 11.71
N PRO A 113 30.71 21.40 11.30
CA PRO A 113 30.95 21.65 9.88
C PRO A 113 31.53 20.45 9.12
N LEU A 114 32.29 19.57 9.79
CA LEU A 114 32.84 18.36 9.17
C LEU A 114 31.73 17.32 8.90
N ILE A 115 30.79 17.18 9.85
CA ILE A 115 29.70 16.20 9.74
C ILE A 115 28.43 16.77 9.10
N ALA A 116 28.38 18.08 8.81
CA ALA A 116 27.19 18.74 8.27
C ALA A 116 26.62 18.03 7.01
N PRO A 117 27.43 17.63 6.01
CA PRO A 117 26.90 16.93 4.84
C PRO A 117 26.26 15.57 5.19
N TYR A 118 26.78 14.88 6.22
CA TYR A 118 26.22 13.62 6.70
C TYR A 118 24.90 13.85 7.46
N VAL A 119 24.84 14.90 8.29
CA VAL A 119 23.62 15.26 9.04
C VAL A 119 22.51 15.70 8.09
N GLU A 120 22.82 16.47 7.05
CA GLU A 120 21.87 16.88 6.00
C GLU A 120 21.33 15.67 5.23
N TRP A 121 22.19 14.74 4.84
CA TRP A 121 21.76 13.49 4.20
C TRP A 121 20.85 12.64 5.12
N ARG A 122 21.16 12.56 6.41
CA ARG A 122 20.30 11.89 7.40
C ARG A 122 18.93 12.56 7.57
N ILE A 123 18.86 13.89 7.47
CA ILE A 123 17.59 14.63 7.48
C ILE A 123 16.76 14.26 6.25
N LEU A 124 17.35 14.28 5.06
CA LEU A 124 16.66 13.93 3.81
C LEU A 124 16.15 12.48 3.80
N GLN A 125 16.96 11.54 4.28
CA GLN A 125 16.55 10.14 4.49
C GLN A 125 15.35 10.04 5.43
N LYS A 126 15.40 10.76 6.56
CA LYS A 126 14.31 10.75 7.54
C LYS A 126 13.05 11.41 7.00
N GLU A 127 13.15 12.52 6.27
CA GLU A 127 12.01 13.17 5.63
C GLU A 127 11.38 12.25 4.58
N GLN A 128 12.18 11.49 3.82
CA GLN A 128 11.68 10.49 2.88
C GLN A 128 11.03 9.29 3.58
N ASP A 129 11.58 8.80 4.69
CA ASP A 129 10.98 7.74 5.51
C ASP A 129 9.68 8.22 6.18
N ASP A 130 9.66 9.46 6.67
CA ASP A 130 8.48 10.09 7.27
C ASP A 130 7.41 10.37 6.20
N ASP A 131 7.78 10.75 4.97
CA ASP A 131 6.86 10.90 3.83
C ASP A 131 6.31 9.55 3.37
N LYS A 132 7.13 8.50 3.38
CA LYS A 132 6.70 7.12 3.09
C LYS A 132 5.75 6.60 4.18
N ALA A 133 6.03 6.89 5.44
CA ALA A 133 5.15 6.57 6.58
C ALA A 133 3.86 7.44 6.59
N ALA A 134 3.92 8.69 6.10
CA ALA A 134 2.76 9.55 5.95
C ALA A 134 1.85 9.11 4.80
N CYS A 135 2.42 8.60 3.70
CA CYS A 135 1.66 7.89 2.65
C CYS A 135 0.98 6.62 3.18
N GLU A 136 1.55 5.92 4.17
CA GLU A 136 0.95 4.74 4.79
C GLU A 136 -0.15 5.06 5.82
N MET A 137 -0.26 6.30 6.31
CA MET A 137 -1.19 6.70 7.37
C MET A 137 -2.36 7.60 6.95
N GLN A 138 -2.59 7.80 5.65
CA GLN A 138 -3.67 8.65 5.12
C GLN A 138 -4.64 7.98 4.14
N ALA A 139 -4.75 6.65 4.16
CA ALA A 139 -5.93 6.00 3.63
C ALA A 139 -6.86 5.64 4.80
N ASP A 140 -8.00 6.34 4.92
CA ASP A 140 -9.19 5.64 5.41
C ASP A 140 -9.21 4.30 4.65
N PRO A 141 -9.28 3.13 5.33
CA PRO A 141 -9.28 1.87 4.61
C PRO A 141 -10.39 1.95 3.57
N ASP A 142 -10.05 1.71 2.30
CA ASP A 142 -11.04 1.69 1.23
C ASP A 142 -12.25 0.90 1.72
N PRO A 143 -13.48 1.41 1.53
CA PRO A 143 -14.67 0.75 2.06
C PRO A 143 -14.65 -0.71 1.63
N ILE A 144 -14.60 -1.61 2.61
CA ILE A 144 -14.50 -3.06 2.39
C ILE A 144 -15.45 -3.44 1.25
N ASP A 145 -14.89 -3.98 0.16
CA ASP A 145 -15.71 -4.24 -1.02
C ASP A 145 -16.57 -5.48 -0.82
N LEU A 146 -17.76 -5.25 -0.28
CA LEU A 146 -18.78 -6.27 -0.02
C LEU A 146 -19.75 -6.45 -1.19
N SER A 147 -19.43 -5.93 -2.38
CA SER A 147 -20.31 -6.02 -3.57
C SER A 147 -20.42 -7.43 -4.14
N GLY A 148 -19.54 -8.36 -3.76
CA GLY A 148 -19.61 -9.77 -4.13
C GLY A 148 -20.71 -10.57 -3.42
N ILE A 149 -21.37 -10.00 -2.40
CA ILE A 149 -22.44 -10.67 -1.66
C ILE A 149 -23.78 -10.50 -2.40
N ASN A 150 -24.51 -11.60 -2.60
CA ASN A 150 -25.85 -11.57 -3.16
C ASN A 150 -26.92 -11.37 -2.07
N PRO A 151 -27.55 -10.20 -1.95
CA PRO A 151 -28.53 -9.92 -0.90
C PRO A 151 -29.87 -10.65 -1.12
N ASN A 152 -30.12 -11.21 -2.31
CA ASN A 152 -31.37 -11.94 -2.63
C ASN A 152 -31.34 -13.40 -2.17
N ASN A 153 -30.18 -13.89 -1.72
CA ASN A 153 -30.05 -15.25 -1.23
C ASN A 153 -30.98 -15.47 -0.01
N SER A 154 -31.59 -16.66 0.05
CA SER A 154 -32.51 -17.04 1.13
C SER A 154 -31.83 -17.10 2.49
N SER A 155 -30.53 -17.44 2.55
CA SER A 155 -29.76 -17.50 3.80
C SER A 155 -29.40 -16.13 4.37
N ILE A 156 -29.53 -15.05 3.58
CA ILE A 156 -29.25 -13.68 4.02
C ILE A 156 -30.47 -13.11 4.72
N THR A 157 -30.29 -12.73 5.99
CA THR A 157 -31.33 -12.09 6.81
C THR A 157 -31.26 -10.55 6.69
N VAL A 158 -32.31 -9.87 7.16
CA VAL A 158 -32.35 -8.40 7.23
C VAL A 158 -31.21 -7.87 8.09
N ASP A 159 -30.96 -8.51 9.24
CA ASP A 159 -29.90 -8.12 10.17
C ASP A 159 -28.50 -8.26 9.55
N MET A 160 -28.28 -9.31 8.74
CA MET A 160 -27.03 -9.48 8.01
C MET A 160 -26.82 -8.34 7.00
N ILE A 161 -27.86 -7.94 6.26
CA ILE A 161 -27.80 -6.83 5.31
C ILE A 161 -27.49 -5.51 6.05
N LEU A 162 -28.17 -5.26 7.17
CA LEU A 162 -27.93 -4.09 8.00
C LEU A 162 -26.49 -4.05 8.53
N THR A 163 -25.97 -5.19 8.99
CA THR A 163 -24.58 -5.34 9.46
C THR A 163 -23.59 -5.01 8.35
N ILE A 164 -23.84 -5.48 7.12
CA ILE A 164 -22.99 -5.21 5.95
C ILE A 164 -23.03 -3.71 5.60
N ILE A 165 -24.21 -3.09 5.61
CA ILE A 165 -24.34 -1.65 5.31
C ILE A 165 -23.65 -0.82 6.40
N ALA A 166 -23.83 -1.15 7.68
CA ALA A 166 -23.19 -0.46 8.79
C ALA A 166 -21.65 -0.57 8.72
N ALA A 167 -21.13 -1.73 8.32
CA ALA A 167 -19.69 -1.93 8.14
C ALA A 167 -19.10 -1.05 7.03
N ARG A 168 -19.84 -0.88 5.92
CA ARG A 168 -19.38 -0.08 4.78
C ARG A 168 -19.67 1.42 4.93
N ARG A 169 -20.76 1.77 5.61
CA ARG A 169 -21.28 3.14 5.77
C ARG A 169 -21.87 3.32 7.19
N PRO A 170 -21.03 3.43 8.24
CA PRO A 170 -21.49 3.51 9.63
C PRO A 170 -22.33 4.76 9.94
N ASN A 171 -22.20 5.82 9.13
CA ASN A 171 -22.90 7.08 9.34
C ASN A 171 -24.36 7.08 8.81
N VAL A 172 -24.80 6.01 8.13
CA VAL A 172 -26.16 5.94 7.57
C VAL A 172 -27.12 5.43 8.64
N LYS A 173 -28.12 6.25 9.00
CA LYS A 173 -29.22 5.85 9.87
C LYS A 173 -30.30 5.15 9.04
N LEU A 174 -30.41 3.84 9.18
CA LEU A 174 -31.47 3.05 8.56
C LEU A 174 -32.60 2.78 9.58
N PRO A 175 -33.85 2.58 9.12
CA PRO A 175 -34.95 2.17 10.00
C PRO A 175 -34.68 0.80 10.63
N GLU A 176 -34.93 0.67 11.94
CA GLU A 176 -34.76 -0.60 12.67
C GLU A 176 -35.77 -1.67 12.21
N THR A 177 -37.01 -1.27 11.92
CA THR A 177 -38.06 -2.16 11.43
C THR A 177 -38.19 -2.07 9.92
N MET A 178 -37.41 -2.88 9.21
CA MET A 178 -37.33 -2.89 7.76
C MET A 178 -37.72 -4.27 7.19
N ASN A 179 -38.45 -4.28 6.08
CA ASN A 179 -38.73 -5.52 5.34
C ASN A 179 -37.53 -5.93 4.47
N LYS A 180 -37.40 -7.24 4.15
CA LYS A 180 -36.29 -7.76 3.33
C LYS A 180 -36.14 -7.05 1.97
N PRO A 181 -37.22 -6.75 1.22
CA PRO A 181 -37.10 -6.02 -0.04
C PRO A 181 -36.49 -4.61 0.11
N ALA A 182 -36.88 -3.86 1.13
CA ALA A 182 -36.28 -2.54 1.41
C ALA A 182 -34.81 -2.66 1.83
N ALA A 183 -34.46 -3.68 2.60
CA ALA A 183 -33.08 -3.97 2.98
C ALA A 183 -32.20 -4.22 1.74
N ILE A 184 -32.69 -5.05 0.82
CA ILE A 184 -32.03 -5.33 -0.45
C ILE A 184 -31.86 -4.04 -1.27
N SER A 185 -32.87 -3.17 -1.28
CA SER A 185 -32.78 -1.87 -1.97
C SER A 185 -31.67 -0.99 -1.39
N PHE A 186 -31.56 -0.91 -0.06
CA PHE A 186 -30.48 -0.16 0.58
C PHE A 186 -29.10 -0.80 0.38
N PHE A 187 -29.02 -2.12 0.31
CA PHE A 187 -27.78 -2.81 -0.06
C PHE A 187 -27.29 -2.37 -1.43
N TYR A 188 -28.18 -2.36 -2.42
CA TYR A 188 -27.82 -1.87 -3.76
C TYR A 188 -27.53 -0.37 -3.78
N GLN A 189 -28.11 0.42 -2.88
CA GLN A 189 -27.81 1.86 -2.81
C GLN A 189 -26.42 2.16 -2.23
N TYR A 190 -26.03 1.44 -1.16
CA TYR A 190 -24.84 1.79 -0.37
C TYR A 190 -23.65 0.84 -0.53
N VAL A 191 -23.88 -0.39 -1.00
CA VAL A 191 -22.86 -1.45 -1.10
C VAL A 191 -22.58 -1.80 -2.55
N SER A 192 -23.61 -2.12 -3.34
CA SER A 192 -23.44 -2.50 -4.75
C SER A 192 -24.34 -1.65 -5.65
N PRO A 193 -23.94 -0.40 -5.95
CA PRO A 193 -24.69 0.48 -6.86
C PRO A 193 -25.06 -0.24 -8.15
N ARG A 194 -26.33 -0.15 -8.55
CA ARG A 194 -26.81 -0.78 -9.78
C ARG A 194 -26.07 -0.18 -10.98
N PRO A 195 -25.41 -0.99 -11.83
CA PRO A 195 -24.88 -0.52 -13.11
C PRO A 195 -26.00 0.01 -14.00
N LEU A 196 -25.67 0.87 -14.98
CA LEU A 196 -26.64 1.42 -15.95
C LEU A 196 -27.53 0.36 -16.61
N HIS A 197 -27.02 -0.87 -16.78
CA HIS A 197 -27.67 -1.97 -17.48
C HIS A 197 -28.24 -3.04 -16.52
N GLY A 198 -28.33 -2.74 -15.23
CA GLY A 198 -28.69 -3.72 -14.19
C GLY A 198 -27.51 -4.61 -13.76
N HIS A 199 -27.73 -5.43 -12.74
CA HIS A 199 -26.73 -6.40 -12.31
C HIS A 199 -26.70 -7.59 -13.26
N PRO A 200 -25.51 -8.11 -13.58
CA PRO A 200 -25.39 -9.32 -14.38
C PRO A 200 -26.08 -10.51 -13.67
N PRO A 201 -26.54 -11.52 -14.43
CA PRO A 201 -27.04 -12.74 -13.84
C PRO A 201 -25.97 -13.41 -12.94
N PRO A 202 -26.39 -14.22 -11.95
CA PRO A 202 -25.45 -14.96 -11.12
C PRO A 202 -24.53 -15.86 -11.98
N PHE A 203 -23.26 -15.97 -11.57
CA PHE A 203 -22.26 -16.84 -12.21
C PHE A 203 -21.88 -16.52 -13.67
N THR A 204 -22.22 -15.32 -14.18
CA THR A 204 -21.87 -14.94 -15.57
C THR A 204 -20.70 -13.98 -15.68
N THR A 205 -20.25 -13.40 -14.56
CA THR A 205 -19.13 -12.46 -14.51
C THR A 205 -18.07 -12.96 -13.55
N TRP A 206 -16.83 -12.49 -13.74
CA TRP A 206 -15.77 -12.77 -12.79
C TRP A 206 -16.18 -12.26 -11.39
N PRO A 207 -16.30 -13.15 -10.39
CA PRO A 207 -16.80 -12.76 -9.09
C PRO A 207 -15.70 -12.04 -8.30
N LYS A 208 -16.11 -11.04 -7.53
CA LYS A 208 -15.20 -10.36 -6.61
C LYS A 208 -14.96 -11.21 -5.36
N ALA A 209 -13.74 -11.17 -4.85
CA ALA A 209 -13.43 -11.80 -3.58
C ALA A 209 -14.11 -11.03 -2.43
N VAL A 210 -14.71 -11.77 -1.50
CA VAL A 210 -15.34 -11.23 -0.29
C VAL A 210 -14.41 -11.53 0.89
N PRO A 211 -14.00 -10.53 1.67
CA PRO A 211 -13.05 -10.73 2.75
C PRO A 211 -13.65 -11.39 4.00
N LYS A 212 -12.80 -11.82 4.93
CA LYS A 212 -13.19 -12.18 6.30
C LYS A 212 -13.76 -10.96 7.06
N PRO A 213 -14.76 -11.15 7.94
CA PRO A 213 -15.53 -12.38 8.21
C PRO A 213 -16.75 -12.55 7.28
N TYR A 214 -16.91 -11.72 6.25
CA TYR A 214 -18.13 -11.64 5.44
C TYR A 214 -18.29 -12.77 4.42
N HIS A 215 -17.19 -13.39 4.00
CA HIS A 215 -17.19 -14.53 3.08
C HIS A 215 -18.09 -15.70 3.54
N ARG A 216 -18.34 -15.85 4.85
CA ARG A 216 -19.30 -16.82 5.42
C ARG A 216 -20.74 -16.66 4.90
N TYR A 217 -21.09 -15.47 4.41
CA TYR A 217 -22.40 -15.17 3.85
C TYR A 217 -22.58 -15.71 2.42
N LEU A 218 -21.49 -16.13 1.77
CA LEU A 218 -21.55 -16.78 0.47
C LEU A 218 -22.12 -18.20 0.60
N THR A 219 -22.86 -18.63 -0.42
CA THR A 219 -23.30 -20.02 -0.60
C THR A 219 -22.13 -20.92 -0.97
N ARG A 220 -22.36 -22.24 -0.86
CA ARG A 220 -21.41 -23.25 -1.32
C ARG A 220 -21.05 -23.09 -2.80
N ASP A 221 -22.03 -22.77 -3.63
CA ASP A 221 -21.84 -22.66 -5.07
C ASP A 221 -21.18 -21.33 -5.46
N GLU A 222 -21.50 -20.24 -4.75
CA GLU A 222 -20.79 -18.96 -4.90
C GLU A 222 -19.31 -19.10 -4.52
N LEU A 223 -18.99 -19.75 -3.40
CA LEU A 223 -17.60 -20.00 -3.00
C LEU A 223 -16.85 -20.83 -4.03
N ARG A 224 -17.43 -21.94 -4.49
CA ARG A 224 -16.84 -22.78 -5.54
C ARG A 224 -16.61 -22.02 -6.82
N PHE A 225 -17.58 -21.21 -7.24
CA PHE A 225 -17.46 -20.40 -8.45
C PHE A 225 -16.32 -19.39 -8.32
N VAL A 226 -16.22 -18.70 -7.18
CA VAL A 226 -15.13 -17.75 -6.94
C VAL A 226 -13.78 -18.47 -6.97
N ILE A 227 -13.62 -19.60 -6.30
CA ILE A 227 -12.36 -20.36 -6.31
C ILE A 227 -12.03 -20.83 -7.73
N GLN A 228 -13.01 -21.33 -8.49
CA GLN A 228 -12.79 -21.81 -9.86
C GLN A 228 -12.35 -20.68 -10.81
N CYS A 229 -12.83 -19.45 -10.60
CA CYS A 229 -12.38 -18.29 -11.36
C CYS A 229 -10.98 -17.85 -10.96
N HIS A 230 -10.72 -17.63 -9.67
CA HIS A 230 -9.43 -17.09 -9.21
C HIS A 230 -8.30 -18.12 -9.24
N VAL A 231 -8.60 -19.40 -9.01
CA VAL A 231 -7.62 -20.50 -8.93
C VAL A 231 -8.11 -21.70 -9.76
N PRO A 232 -8.08 -21.60 -11.10
CA PRO A 232 -8.70 -22.59 -11.98
C PRO A 232 -8.01 -23.97 -11.96
N VAL A 233 -6.79 -24.04 -11.44
CA VAL A 233 -6.01 -25.28 -11.28
C VAL A 233 -6.59 -26.16 -10.17
N LEU A 234 -7.32 -25.58 -9.21
CA LEU A 234 -7.95 -26.33 -8.13
C LEU A 234 -9.24 -26.99 -8.59
N PHE A 235 -9.39 -28.26 -8.24
CA PHE A 235 -10.63 -29.01 -8.33
C PHE A 235 -11.19 -29.28 -6.93
N ILE A 236 -12.43 -28.86 -6.71
CA ILE A 236 -13.14 -29.05 -5.44
C ILE A 236 -14.27 -30.07 -5.65
N PRO A 237 -14.21 -31.26 -5.01
CA PRO A 237 -15.26 -32.27 -5.11
C PRO A 237 -16.62 -31.74 -4.66
N SER A 238 -17.72 -32.21 -5.24
CA SER A 238 -19.09 -31.73 -4.90
C SER A 238 -19.54 -32.05 -3.47
N ALA A 239 -19.02 -33.14 -2.89
CA ALA A 239 -19.44 -33.68 -1.60
C ALA A 239 -18.86 -32.96 -0.38
N ILE A 240 -17.88 -32.07 -0.57
CA ILE A 240 -17.23 -31.37 0.56
C ILE A 240 -18.20 -30.43 1.29
N THR A 241 -17.96 -30.26 2.58
CA THR A 241 -18.72 -29.39 3.48
C THR A 241 -18.47 -27.91 3.18
N LYS A 242 -19.35 -27.02 3.68
CA LYS A 242 -19.18 -25.58 3.44
C LYS A 242 -17.96 -25.06 4.20
N GLU A 243 -17.71 -25.59 5.38
CA GLU A 243 -16.61 -25.26 6.29
C GLU A 243 -15.26 -25.48 5.61
N CYS A 244 -15.04 -26.66 5.02
CA CYS A 244 -13.80 -26.91 4.29
C CYS A 244 -13.68 -26.07 3.01
N ILE A 245 -14.79 -25.72 2.34
CA ILE A 245 -14.74 -24.79 1.19
C ILE A 245 -14.37 -23.38 1.64
N LEU A 246 -14.87 -22.91 2.78
CA LEU A 246 -14.46 -21.64 3.36
C LEU A 246 -12.96 -21.67 3.64
N ALA A 247 -12.43 -22.75 4.21
CA ALA A 247 -11.00 -22.88 4.45
C ALA A 247 -10.16 -22.87 3.16
N ILE A 248 -10.61 -23.58 2.11
CA ILE A 248 -9.97 -23.51 0.77
C ILE A 248 -10.03 -22.08 0.23
N TYR A 249 -11.17 -21.41 0.37
CA TYR A 249 -11.35 -20.03 -0.06
C TYR A 249 -10.37 -19.08 0.65
N GLU A 250 -10.25 -19.21 1.97
CA GLU A 250 -9.35 -18.41 2.79
C GLU A 250 -7.90 -18.62 2.37
N GLN A 251 -7.47 -19.88 2.22
CA GLN A 251 -6.09 -20.21 1.91
C GLN A 251 -5.66 -19.82 0.49
N PHE A 252 -6.54 -19.95 -0.51
CA PHE A 252 -6.18 -19.81 -1.92
C PHE A 252 -6.73 -18.56 -2.62
N VAL A 253 -7.77 -17.93 -2.09
CA VAL A 253 -8.36 -16.70 -2.67
C VAL A 253 -8.05 -15.48 -1.82
N LEU A 254 -7.99 -15.63 -0.50
CA LEU A 254 -7.68 -14.53 0.42
C LEU A 254 -6.22 -14.53 0.90
N ASP A 255 -5.43 -15.53 0.53
CA ASP A 255 -4.06 -15.76 1.01
C ASP A 255 -3.94 -15.68 2.54
N ASP A 256 -4.92 -16.25 3.25
CA ASP A 256 -5.02 -16.18 4.71
C ASP A 256 -5.02 -17.57 5.36
N ILE A 257 -4.62 -17.63 6.63
CA ILE A 257 -4.57 -18.87 7.41
C ILE A 257 -6.00 -19.20 7.85
N SER A 258 -6.45 -20.41 7.52
CA SER A 258 -7.73 -20.94 8.01
C SER A 258 -7.58 -21.66 9.34
N GLU A 259 -8.66 -21.66 10.14
CA GLU A 259 -8.76 -22.44 11.37
C GLU A 259 -8.96 -23.93 11.09
N GLU A 260 -9.59 -24.26 9.96
CA GLU A 260 -9.90 -25.64 9.57
C GLU A 260 -8.73 -26.25 8.77
N GLU A 261 -8.34 -27.48 9.10
CA GLU A 261 -7.30 -28.19 8.39
C GLU A 261 -7.82 -28.74 7.05
N ILE A 262 -7.21 -28.31 5.95
CA ILE A 262 -7.51 -28.82 4.61
C ILE A 262 -6.33 -29.61 4.03
N PHE A 263 -6.64 -30.66 3.24
CA PHE A 263 -5.65 -31.61 2.73
C PHE A 263 -5.87 -31.84 1.24
N GLU A 264 -4.80 -31.74 0.47
CA GLU A 264 -4.79 -32.13 -0.94
C GLU A 264 -5.05 -33.64 -1.09
N GLY A 265 -5.84 -34.04 -2.08
CA GLY A 265 -6.24 -35.43 -2.31
C GLY A 265 -7.49 -35.86 -1.53
N LEU A 266 -7.94 -35.05 -0.57
CA LEU A 266 -9.16 -35.27 0.19
C LEU A 266 -10.17 -34.12 -0.02
N HIS A 267 -9.73 -32.91 0.32
CA HIS A 267 -10.58 -31.70 0.32
C HIS A 267 -10.52 -30.95 -1.02
N PHE A 268 -9.36 -30.93 -1.65
CA PHE A 268 -9.15 -30.35 -2.97
C PHE A 268 -8.10 -31.16 -3.74
N PHE A 269 -8.07 -30.99 -5.06
CA PHE A 269 -7.09 -31.64 -5.94
C PHE A 269 -6.48 -30.60 -6.86
N VAL A 270 -5.16 -30.62 -7.02
CA VAL A 270 -4.48 -29.76 -7.99
C VAL A 270 -4.46 -30.47 -9.34
N ARG A 271 -5.06 -29.85 -10.37
CA ARG A 271 -5.02 -30.38 -11.73
C ARG A 271 -3.63 -30.15 -12.31
N GLN A 272 -2.95 -31.23 -12.68
CA GLN A 272 -1.73 -31.13 -13.48
C GLN A 272 -2.12 -30.73 -14.91
N GLU A 273 -1.43 -29.75 -15.49
CA GLU A 273 -1.57 -29.51 -16.94
C GLU A 273 -1.15 -30.79 -17.67
N PRO A 274 -1.90 -31.22 -18.69
CA PRO A 274 -1.45 -32.33 -19.51
C PRO A 274 -0.12 -31.94 -20.13
N GLU A 275 0.93 -32.73 -19.91
CA GLU A 275 2.20 -32.53 -20.59
C GLU A 275 1.91 -32.39 -22.09
N ARG A 276 2.22 -31.22 -22.66
CA ARG A 276 2.16 -31.03 -24.11
C ARG A 276 3.11 -32.06 -24.69
N SER A 277 2.54 -33.13 -25.23
CA SER A 277 3.31 -34.12 -25.97
C SER A 277 4.05 -33.36 -27.09
N PRO A 278 5.36 -33.60 -27.26
CA PRO A 278 6.21 -32.87 -28.20
C PRO A 278 5.72 -32.97 -29.65
#